data_AF-A0A097EKH4-F1
#
_entry.id   AF-A0A097EKH4-F1
#
_cell.length_a   1.000
_cell.length_b   1.000
_cell.length_c   1.000
_cell.angle_alpha   90.00
_cell.angle_beta   90.00
_cell.angle_gamma   90.00
#
_symmetry.space_group_name_H-M   'P 1'
#
loop_
_entity.id
_entity.type
_entity.pdbx_description
1 polymer ?
#
loop_
_entity_poly.entity_id
_entity_poly.type
_entity_poly.pdbx_seq_one_letter_code
_entity_poly.pdbx_strand_id
1 'polypeptide(L)'
;MKQVPSAWQGAILVCGKCSKKLDGGFGKKGRTPLAKLLRKILGVGKGRKATLGVVETRCLGLCPRNAVAMIDGRAPGTWLVVPKDADVAELTARLAAGPAPAARNQT
;
A
#
# COMPACT_ATOMS: atom_id res chain seq x y z
N MET A 1 1.16 -30.85 1.77
CA MET A 1 1.33 -29.38 1.60
C MET A 1 2.77 -29.02 1.94
N LYS A 2 3.47 -28.27 1.07
CA LYS A 2 4.86 -27.82 1.32
C LYS A 2 4.85 -26.35 1.76
N GLN A 3 5.60 -26.03 2.81
CA GLN A 3 5.72 -24.67 3.32
C GLN A 3 7.05 -24.04 2.92
N VAL A 4 7.07 -22.72 2.73
CA VAL A 4 8.28 -21.93 2.42
C VAL A 4 8.34 -20.75 3.39
N PRO A 5 9.48 -20.49 4.06
CA PRO A 5 9.56 -19.41 5.03
C PRO A 5 9.47 -18.03 4.37
N SER A 6 8.85 -17.07 5.05
CA SER A 6 8.74 -15.67 4.65
C SER A 6 9.11 -14.76 5.82
N ALA A 7 9.71 -13.62 5.54
CA ALA A 7 9.98 -12.56 6.50
C ALA A 7 8.85 -11.52 6.58
N TRP A 8 7.77 -11.72 5.81
CA TRP A 8 6.64 -10.79 5.78
C TRP A 8 5.96 -10.75 7.15
N GLN A 9 5.88 -9.57 7.73
CA GLN A 9 5.09 -9.26 8.93
C GLN A 9 3.72 -8.66 8.56
N GLY A 10 3.48 -8.43 7.28
CA GLY A 10 2.25 -7.85 6.75
C GLY A 10 2.33 -7.69 5.23
N ALA A 11 1.17 -7.44 4.63
CA ALA A 11 1.06 -7.13 3.21
C ALA A 11 0.28 -5.84 3.01
N ILE A 12 0.81 -4.96 2.17
CA ILE A 12 0.15 -3.77 1.69
C ILE A 12 -0.57 -4.11 0.39
N LEU A 13 -1.89 -4.02 0.40
CA LEU A 13 -2.76 -4.35 -0.71
C LEU A 13 -3.12 -3.07 -1.46
N VAL A 14 -2.67 -2.93 -2.70
CA VAL A 14 -2.89 -1.73 -3.52
C VAL A 14 -3.92 -2.04 -4.61
N CYS A 15 -4.97 -1.23 -4.71
CA CYS A 15 -6.01 -1.44 -5.73
C CYS A 15 -5.46 -1.23 -7.15
N GLY A 16 -5.29 -2.30 -7.91
CA GLY A 16 -4.78 -2.24 -9.28
C GLY A 16 -5.69 -1.47 -10.24
N LYS A 17 -7.01 -1.48 -10.02
CA LYS A 17 -7.97 -0.71 -10.86
C LYS A 17 -7.81 0.79 -10.65
N CYS A 18 -7.62 1.24 -9.40
CA CYS A 18 -7.33 2.64 -9.11
C CYS A 18 -6.00 3.06 -9.74
N SER A 19 -4.94 2.26 -9.55
CA SER A 19 -3.62 2.51 -10.15
C SER A 19 -3.72 2.69 -11.67
N LYS A 20 -4.46 1.81 -12.36
CA LYS A 20 -4.68 1.90 -13.81
C LYS A 20 -5.48 3.14 -14.21
N LYS A 21 -6.50 3.51 -13.44
CA LYS A 21 -7.33 4.70 -13.72
C LYS A 21 -6.55 6.01 -13.50
N LEU A 22 -5.69 6.06 -12.49
CA LEU A 22 -4.88 7.23 -12.18
C LEU A 22 -3.67 7.36 -13.11
N ASP A 23 -3.16 6.23 -13.62
CA ASP A 23 -2.03 6.14 -14.55
C ASP A 23 -0.76 6.87 -14.09
N GLY A 24 -0.39 6.65 -12.82
CA GLY A 24 0.74 7.31 -12.17
C GLY A 24 0.30 8.06 -10.92
N GLY A 25 0.68 9.32 -10.82
CA GLY A 25 0.31 10.22 -9.72
C GLY A 25 1.32 10.28 -8.57
N PHE A 26 2.43 9.54 -8.61
CA PHE A 26 3.38 9.51 -7.49
C PHE A 26 4.85 9.69 -7.90
N GLY A 27 5.65 10.10 -6.91
CA GLY A 27 7.08 10.39 -7.04
C GLY A 27 7.35 11.76 -7.67
N LYS A 28 8.64 12.14 -7.76
CA LYS A 28 9.08 13.49 -8.16
C LYS A 28 8.45 14.05 -9.44
N LYS A 29 8.09 13.20 -10.40
CA LYS A 29 7.49 13.59 -11.68
C LYS A 29 6.00 13.25 -11.81
N GLY A 30 5.37 12.70 -10.76
CA GLY A 30 3.96 12.32 -10.77
C GLY A 30 3.60 11.20 -11.77
N ARG A 31 4.56 10.43 -12.27
CA ARG A 31 4.35 9.39 -13.30
C ARG A 31 4.52 7.96 -12.80
N THR A 32 4.80 7.79 -11.51
CA THR A 32 5.07 6.45 -10.95
C THR A 32 3.80 5.89 -10.32
N PRO A 33 3.41 4.64 -10.60
CA PRO A 33 2.35 3.98 -9.86
C PRO A 33 2.73 3.78 -8.39
N LEU A 34 1.74 3.91 -7.48
CA LEU A 34 1.96 3.80 -6.03
C LEU A 34 2.68 2.51 -5.63
N ALA A 35 2.20 1.36 -6.12
CA ALA A 35 2.78 0.06 -5.78
C ALA A 35 4.25 -0.07 -6.20
N LYS A 36 4.61 0.47 -7.37
CA LYS A 36 6.02 0.46 -7.85
C LYS A 36 6.90 1.30 -6.93
N LEU A 37 6.41 2.44 -6.48
CA LEU A 37 7.16 3.33 -5.60
C LEU A 37 7.30 2.74 -4.18
N LEU A 38 6.22 2.20 -3.61
CA LEU A 38 6.27 1.50 -2.33
C LEU A 38 7.23 0.30 -2.37
N ARG A 39 7.22 -0.50 -3.45
CA ARG A 39 8.18 -1.61 -3.62
C ARG A 39 9.63 -1.15 -3.60
N LYS A 40 9.92 0.01 -4.19
CA LYS A 40 11.27 0.59 -4.20
C LYS A 40 11.70 1.04 -2.80
N ILE A 41 10.83 1.76 -2.09
CA ILE A 41 11.18 2.37 -0.79
C ILE A 41 11.23 1.32 0.32
N LEU A 42 10.28 0.38 0.35
CA LEU A 42 10.23 -0.69 1.35
C LEU A 42 11.23 -1.84 1.08
N GLY A 43 12.10 -1.71 0.07
CA GLY A 43 13.13 -2.71 -0.22
C GLY A 43 12.58 -4.06 -0.70
N VAL A 44 11.41 -4.06 -1.34
CA VAL A 44 10.64 -5.27 -1.70
C VAL A 44 11.27 -6.04 -2.88
N GLY A 45 12.39 -5.57 -3.44
CA GLY A 45 13.26 -6.36 -4.32
C GLY A 45 13.76 -7.67 -3.69
N LYS A 46 13.57 -7.85 -2.38
CA LYS A 46 13.88 -9.08 -1.63
C LYS A 46 12.76 -10.14 -1.64
N GLY A 47 11.62 -9.89 -2.30
CA GLY A 47 10.52 -10.86 -2.41
C GLY A 47 10.03 -11.34 -1.03
N ARG A 48 9.99 -12.67 -0.81
CA ARG A 48 9.63 -13.27 0.49
C ARG A 48 10.55 -12.89 1.66
N LYS A 49 11.72 -12.31 1.39
CA LYS A 49 12.68 -11.86 2.42
C LYS A 49 12.46 -10.39 2.83
N ALA A 50 11.49 -9.68 2.25
CA ALA A 50 11.12 -8.34 2.68
C ALA A 50 10.29 -8.40 3.97
N THR A 51 10.36 -7.35 4.79
CA THR A 51 9.53 -7.24 6.01
C THR A 51 8.06 -7.00 5.69
N LEU A 52 7.78 -6.24 4.61
CA LEU A 52 6.43 -6.00 4.12
C LEU A 52 6.31 -6.43 2.66
N GLY A 53 5.22 -7.11 2.35
CA GLY A 53 4.80 -7.36 0.97
C GLY A 53 4.05 -6.18 0.38
N VAL A 54 4.20 -5.93 -0.92
CA VAL A 54 3.36 -4.96 -1.66
C VAL A 54 2.72 -5.68 -2.84
N VAL A 55 1.42 -5.93 -2.71
CA VAL A 55 0.63 -6.72 -3.64
C VAL A 55 -0.37 -5.83 -4.33
N GLU A 56 -0.39 -5.86 -5.66
CA GLU A 56 -1.48 -5.24 -6.41
C GLU A 56 -2.63 -6.21 -6.51
N THR A 57 -3.79 -5.79 -6.02
CA THR A 57 -5.02 -6.57 -6.06
C THR A 57 -5.82 -6.23 -7.31
N ARG A 58 -6.90 -6.99 -7.53
CA ARG A 58 -8.02 -6.53 -8.36
C ARG A 58 -8.70 -5.30 -7.71
N CYS A 59 -9.84 -4.89 -8.27
CA CYS A 59 -10.64 -3.80 -7.73
C CYS A 59 -11.05 -4.07 -6.27
N LEU A 60 -10.88 -3.08 -5.40
CA LEU A 60 -11.31 -3.15 -3.99
C LEU A 60 -12.73 -2.59 -3.76
N GLY A 61 -13.46 -2.25 -4.83
CA GLY A 61 -14.82 -1.68 -4.74
C GLY A 61 -14.89 -0.19 -4.40
N LEU A 62 -13.77 0.40 -3.95
CA LEU A 62 -13.65 1.84 -3.70
C LEU A 62 -12.95 2.55 -4.89
N CYS A 63 -13.62 3.53 -5.51
CA CYS A 63 -13.10 4.27 -6.66
C CYS A 63 -12.97 5.78 -6.36
N PRO A 64 -11.98 6.18 -5.54
CA PRO A 64 -11.82 7.58 -5.15
C PRO A 64 -11.36 8.44 -6.35
N ARG A 65 -11.66 9.73 -6.32
CA ARG A 65 -11.20 10.68 -7.34
C ARG A 65 -9.73 11.01 -7.10
N ASN A 66 -8.92 10.97 -8.18
CA ASN A 66 -7.49 11.34 -8.15
C ASN A 66 -6.69 10.65 -7.04
N ALA A 67 -6.98 9.38 -6.73
CA ALA A 67 -6.37 8.68 -5.62
C ALA A 67 -6.35 7.16 -5.83
N VAL A 68 -5.57 6.46 -5.01
CA VAL A 68 -5.48 5.00 -4.97
C VAL A 68 -5.93 4.49 -3.61
N ALA A 69 -6.87 3.55 -3.61
CA ALA A 69 -7.28 2.82 -2.40
C ALA A 69 -6.23 1.74 -2.05
N MET A 70 -5.94 1.61 -0.77
CA MET A 70 -4.95 0.69 -0.24
C MET A 70 -5.34 0.18 1.15
N ILE A 71 -4.91 -1.02 1.49
CA ILE A 71 -5.12 -1.63 2.81
C ILE A 71 -3.76 -2.05 3.36
N ASP A 72 -3.50 -1.71 4.62
CA ASP A 72 -2.46 -2.37 5.41
C ASP A 72 -3.06 -3.65 6.01
N GLY A 73 -2.59 -4.81 5.57
CA GLY A 73 -3.08 -6.11 6.03
C GLY A 73 -2.89 -6.36 7.53
N ARG A 74 -2.07 -5.56 8.21
CA ARG A 74 -1.93 -5.58 9.67
C ARG A 74 -3.10 -4.89 10.39
N ALA A 75 -3.86 -4.04 9.69
CA ALA A 75 -5.04 -3.34 10.20
C ALA A 75 -6.14 -3.23 9.12
N PRO A 76 -6.77 -4.35 8.74
CA PRO A 76 -7.72 -4.38 7.62
C PRO A 76 -9.03 -3.62 7.89
N GLY A 77 -9.32 -3.27 9.14
CA GLY A 77 -10.48 -2.47 9.54
C GLY A 77 -10.40 -1.00 9.14
N THR A 78 -9.25 -0.52 8.66
CA THR A 78 -9.07 0.87 8.21
C THR A 78 -8.41 0.91 6.85
N TRP A 79 -9.11 1.49 5.87
CA TRP A 79 -8.64 1.58 4.50
C TRP A 79 -8.07 2.97 4.24
N LEU A 80 -7.02 3.02 3.44
CA LEU A 80 -6.32 4.25 3.11
C LEU A 80 -6.68 4.68 1.69
N VAL A 81 -7.01 5.96 1.55
CA VAL A 81 -7.11 6.62 0.25
C VAL A 81 -5.89 7.50 0.12
N VAL A 82 -5.00 7.13 -0.80
CA VAL A 82 -3.76 7.86 -1.05
C VAL A 82 -3.99 8.80 -2.23
N PRO A 83 -4.09 10.12 -2.01
CA PRO A 83 -4.29 11.07 -3.10
C PRO A 83 -3.09 11.08 -4.03
N LYS A 84 -3.32 11.48 -5.29
CA LYS A 84 -2.23 11.85 -6.19
C LYS A 84 -1.35 12.90 -5.52
N ASP A 85 -0.08 12.90 -5.88
CA ASP A 85 0.92 13.86 -5.38
C ASP A 85 1.18 13.75 -3.86
N ALA A 86 0.62 12.74 -3.18
CA ALA A 86 0.91 12.47 -1.77
C ALA A 86 2.41 12.29 -1.53
N ASP A 87 2.88 12.76 -0.38
CA ASP A 87 4.25 12.52 0.07
C ASP A 87 4.42 11.03 0.39
N VAL A 88 5.17 10.34 -0.46
CA VAL A 88 5.38 8.90 -0.34
C VAL A 88 6.44 8.56 0.70
N ALA A 89 7.32 9.49 1.05
CA ALA A 89 8.23 9.31 2.17
C ALA A 89 7.44 9.29 3.48
N GLU A 90 6.53 10.24 3.67
CA GLU A 90 5.62 10.28 4.82
C GLU A 90 4.75 9.01 4.88
N LEU A 91 4.13 8.62 3.77
CA LEU A 91 3.35 7.39 3.67
C LEU A 91 4.18 6.16 4.07
N THR A 92 5.43 6.08 3.62
CA THR A 92 6.29 4.94 3.94
C THR A 92 6.73 4.95 5.40
N ALA A 93 7.03 6.10 5.97
CA ALA A 93 7.33 6.24 7.40
C ALA A 93 6.15 5.78 8.26
N ARG A 94 4.92 6.17 7.88
CA ARG A 94 3.69 5.68 8.52
C ARG A 94 3.55 4.17 8.42
N LEU A 95 3.80 3.58 7.25
CA LEU A 95 3.74 2.12 7.08
C LEU A 95 4.85 1.40 7.86
N ALA A 96 6.03 1.99 8.00
CA ALA A 96 7.11 1.42 8.79
C ALA A 96 6.80 1.45 10.30
N ALA A 97 6.20 2.54 10.80
CA ALA A 97 5.76 2.66 12.19
C ALA A 97 4.64 1.68 12.56
N GLY A 98 3.92 1.17 11.55
CA GLY A 98 2.79 0.28 11.73
C GLY A 98 1.46 1.03 11.84
N PRO A 99 0.34 0.29 11.81
CA PRO A 99 -0.96 0.92 11.95
C PRO A 99 -1.10 1.56 13.34
N ALA A 100 -1.60 2.80 13.37
CA ALA A 100 -2.05 3.40 14.63
C ALA A 100 -3.14 2.48 15.24
N PRO A 101 -3.22 2.38 16.58
CA PRO A 101 -4.29 1.63 17.22
C PRO A 101 -5.63 2.13 16.68
N ALA A 102 -6.47 1.20 16.22
CA ALA A 102 -7.76 1.53 15.64
C ALA A 102 -8.54 2.42 16.63
N ALA A 103 -8.89 3.64 16.19
CA ALA A 103 -9.82 4.46 16.94
C ALA A 103 -11.10 3.63 17.12
N ARG A 104 -11.47 3.35 18.37
CA ARG A 104 -12.74 2.67 18.65
C ARG A 104 -13.84 3.58 18.16
N ASN A 105 -14.50 3.21 17.07
CA ASN A 105 -15.70 3.89 16.63
C ASN A 105 -16.77 3.64 17.70
N GLN A 106 -17.11 4.69 18.45
CA GLN A 106 -18.27 4.70 19.33
C GLN A 106 -19.49 4.80 18.42
N THR A 107 -20.35 3.78 18.50
CA THR A 107 -21.70 3.72 17.94
C THR A 107 -22.58 4.86 18.42
#